data_AF-A0A2A2M3E6-F1
#
_entry.id   AF-A0A2A2M3E6-F1
#
_cell.length_a   1.000
_cell.length_b   1.000
_cell.length_c   1.000
_cell.angle_alpha   90.00
_cell.angle_beta   90.00
_cell.angle_gamma   90.00
#
_symmetry.space_group_name_H-M   'P 1'
#
loop_
_entity.id
_entity.type
_entity.pdbx_description
1 polymer ?
#
loop_
_entity_poly.entity_id
_entity_poly.type
_entity_poly.pdbx_seq_one_letter_code
_entity_poly.pdbx_strand_id
1 'polypeptide(L)'
;MFHGMWILGFVALLPFVLREIPMAALGAILVVTGWRLVSLHHARHLFSHYGVLPAFIWAATLVTVVAADLLTGVLVGIGLSMLELVPHARGLKLKVSEGAEGAQHAINLSGAATFVSLPKLSDTLERAPAGTPVRLDVSGLRTVDHTCSELIKDWFQRRRAAGDSVELLGGRGKTAALAH
;
A
#
# COMPACT_ATOMS: atom_id res chain seq x y z
N MET A 1 35.12 -15.25 14.67
CA MET A 1 35.51 -16.10 15.81
C MET A 1 36.44 -15.40 16.79
N PHE A 2 37.50 -14.71 16.34
CA PHE A 2 38.40 -13.97 17.25
C PHE A 2 37.70 -12.93 18.13
N HIS A 3 36.73 -12.17 17.63
CA HIS A 3 35.97 -11.20 18.45
C HIS A 3 35.31 -11.83 19.69
N GLY A 4 34.67 -13.00 19.53
CA GLY A 4 34.05 -13.71 20.66
C GLY A 4 35.09 -14.23 21.65
N MET A 5 36.24 -14.72 21.16
CA MET A 5 37.35 -15.16 22.01
C MET A 5 37.93 -14.00 22.83
N TRP A 6 38.10 -12.82 22.22
CA TRP A 6 38.59 -11.62 22.91
C TRP A 6 37.60 -11.12 23.96
N ILE A 7 36.29 -11.11 23.67
CA ILE A 7 35.25 -10.72 24.65
C ILE A 7 35.23 -11.72 25.81
N LEU A 8 35.25 -13.03 25.53
CA LEU A 8 35.25 -14.05 26.56
C LEU A 8 36.51 -13.97 27.44
N GLY A 9 37.66 -13.76 26.82
CA GLY A 9 38.92 -13.51 27.53
C GLY A 9 38.83 -12.29 28.44
N PHE A 10 38.36 -11.14 27.94
CA PHE A 10 38.19 -9.92 28.74
C PHE A 10 37.23 -10.12 29.92
N VAL A 11 36.07 -10.74 29.69
CA VAL A 11 35.08 -11.00 30.74
C VAL A 11 35.60 -11.96 31.80
N ALA A 12 36.36 -12.99 31.41
CA ALA A 12 36.92 -13.97 32.34
C ALA A 12 38.13 -13.44 33.14
N LEU A 13 38.99 -12.60 32.53
CA LEU A 13 40.20 -12.08 33.16
C LEU A 13 39.99 -10.81 34.00
N LEU A 14 38.95 -10.02 33.74
CA LEU A 14 38.74 -8.70 34.37
C LEU A 14 37.42 -8.52 35.15
N PRO A 15 36.90 -9.53 35.89
CA PRO A 15 35.62 -9.39 36.61
C PRO A 15 35.64 -8.32 37.71
N PHE A 16 36.82 -8.02 38.27
CA PHE A 16 37.00 -6.98 39.29
C PHE A 16 36.76 -5.58 38.74
N VAL A 17 37.23 -5.29 37.51
CA VAL A 17 36.98 -4.01 36.83
C VAL A 17 35.52 -3.87 36.44
N LEU A 18 34.89 -4.94 35.96
CA LEU A 18 33.47 -4.94 35.59
C LEU A 18 32.57 -4.60 36.79
N ARG A 19 32.96 -5.00 38.00
CA ARG A 19 32.20 -4.74 39.23
C ARG A 19 32.28 -3.28 39.70
N GLU A 20 33.31 -2.55 39.29
CA GLU A 20 33.42 -1.10 39.57
C GLU A 20 32.64 -0.23 38.58
N ILE A 21 32.05 -0.82 37.53
CA ILE A 21 31.25 -0.06 36.56
C ILE A 21 30.01 0.50 37.28
N PRO A 22 29.89 1.83 37.39
CA PRO A 22 28.74 2.42 38.04
C PRO A 22 27.48 2.17 37.21
N MET A 23 26.37 1.81 37.87
CA MET A 23 25.07 1.59 37.22
C MET A 23 24.61 2.78 36.37
N ALA A 24 25.05 3.99 36.73
CA ALA A 24 24.80 5.21 35.96
C ALA A 24 25.40 5.15 34.54
N ALA A 25 26.58 4.55 34.35
CA ALA A 25 27.18 4.41 33.02
C ALA A 25 26.41 3.44 32.14
N LEU A 26 25.90 2.34 32.71
CA LEU A 26 25.04 1.38 32.02
C LEU A 26 23.67 1.98 31.65
N GLY A 27 23.10 2.79 32.54
CA GLY A 27 21.89 3.56 32.22
C GLY A 27 22.13 4.56 31.08
N ALA A 28 23.25 5.29 31.13
CA ALA A 28 23.60 6.27 30.11
C ALA A 28 23.79 5.63 28.72
N ILE A 29 24.50 4.50 28.63
CA ILE A 29 24.68 3.81 27.33
C ILE A 29 23.33 3.33 26.78
N LEU A 30 22.41 2.85 27.63
CA LEU A 30 21.08 2.40 27.21
C LEU A 30 20.23 3.57 26.67
N VAL A 31 20.24 4.72 27.36
CA VAL A 31 19.52 5.91 26.90
C VAL A 31 20.12 6.42 25.58
N VAL A 32 21.44 6.49 25.46
CA VAL A 32 22.12 6.96 24.25
C VAL A 32 21.87 6.02 23.07
N THR A 33 21.96 4.72 23.28
CA THR A 33 21.69 3.72 22.22
C THR A 33 20.23 3.74 21.82
N GLY A 34 19.30 3.79 22.79
CA GLY A 34 17.87 3.97 22.53
C GLY A 34 17.58 5.23 21.72
N TRP A 35 18.16 6.37 22.11
CA TRP A 35 18.02 7.63 21.38
C TRP A 35 18.58 7.57 19.96
N ARG A 36 19.74 6.92 19.76
CA ARG A 36 20.32 6.75 18.42
C ARG A 36 19.50 5.81 17.53
N LEU A 37 18.86 4.79 18.11
CA LEU A 37 17.96 3.87 17.40
C LEU A 37 16.66 4.56 16.99
N VAL A 38 16.14 5.44 17.83
CA VAL A 38 15.01 6.34 17.51
C VAL A 38 15.53 7.41 16.54
N SER A 39 15.71 7.02 15.28
CA SER A 39 16.16 7.94 14.25
C SER A 39 15.09 8.99 13.94
N LEU A 40 15.22 10.15 14.58
CA LEU A 40 14.35 11.32 14.38
C LEU A 40 14.27 11.76 12.90
N HIS A 41 15.29 11.43 12.11
CA HIS A 41 15.30 11.62 10.66
C HIS A 41 14.22 10.80 9.95
N HIS A 42 14.01 9.52 10.33
CA HIS A 42 12.96 8.70 9.74
C HIS A 42 11.57 9.24 10.12
N ALA A 43 11.38 9.68 11.37
CA ALA A 43 10.11 10.28 11.80
C ALA A 43 9.76 11.54 10.98
N ARG A 44 10.73 12.43 10.73
CA ARG A 44 10.54 13.61 9.88
C ARG A 44 10.27 13.27 8.42
N HIS A 45 11.00 12.31 7.87
CA HIS A 45 10.78 11.85 6.50
C HIS A 45 9.38 11.24 6.32
N LEU A 46 8.93 10.43 7.30
CA LEU A 46 7.61 9.83 7.30
C LEU A 46 6.50 10.90 7.35
N PHE A 47 6.67 11.91 8.21
CA PHE A 47 5.73 13.03 8.34
C PHE A 47 5.62 13.85 7.04
N SER A 48 6.75 14.06 6.34
CA SER A 48 6.79 14.85 5.11
C SER A 48 6.26 14.12 3.87
N HIS A 49 6.43 12.80 3.79
CA HIS A 49 6.10 12.03 2.57
C HIS A 49 4.84 11.16 2.68
N TYR A 50 4.51 10.66 3.87
CA TYR A 50 3.45 9.67 4.07
C TYR A 50 2.28 10.20 4.93
N GLY A 51 2.42 11.40 5.50
CA GLY A 51 1.37 12.10 6.24
C GLY A 51 1.40 11.86 7.75
N VAL A 52 0.41 12.44 8.45
CA VAL A 52 0.33 12.46 9.92
C VAL A 52 0.01 11.11 10.55
N LEU A 53 -0.68 10.22 9.81
CA LEU A 53 -1.19 8.95 10.32
C LEU A 53 -0.07 7.90 10.55
N PRO A 54 0.84 7.62 9.58
CA PRO A 54 1.96 6.71 9.82
C PRO A 54 2.91 7.21 10.92
N ALA A 55 3.10 8.53 11.02
CA ALA A 55 3.90 9.13 12.09
C ALA A 55 3.27 8.91 13.47
N PHE A 56 1.93 9.00 13.58
CA PHE A 56 1.21 8.70 14.81
C PHE A 56 1.37 7.23 15.20
N ILE A 57 1.26 6.29 14.25
CA ILE A 57 1.43 4.86 14.49
C ILE A 57 2.84 4.55 15.02
N TRP A 58 3.86 5.14 14.41
CA TRP A 58 5.24 5.02 14.87
C TRP A 58 5.42 5.54 16.29
N ALA A 59 4.90 6.74 16.59
CA ALA A 59 4.99 7.34 17.91
C ALA A 59 4.23 6.51 18.97
N ALA A 60 3.02 6.07 18.65
CA ALA A 60 2.23 5.20 19.52
C ALA A 60 2.97 3.90 19.82
N THR A 61 3.55 3.26 18.81
CA THR A 61 4.32 2.02 18.97
C THR A 61 5.55 2.25 19.85
N LEU A 62 6.29 3.34 19.64
CA LEU A 62 7.43 3.69 20.47
C LEU A 62 7.03 3.89 21.94
N VAL A 63 5.95 4.64 22.19
CA VAL A 63 5.43 4.87 23.54
C VAL A 63 4.98 3.55 24.18
N THR A 64 4.29 2.68 23.44
CA THR A 64 3.87 1.37 23.96
C THR A 64 5.07 0.47 24.30
N VAL A 65 6.12 0.45 23.48
CA VAL A 65 7.34 -0.32 23.78
C VAL A 65 8.02 0.17 25.05
N VAL A 66 8.11 1.49 25.25
CA VAL A 66 8.76 2.09 26.42
C VAL A 66 7.91 1.94 27.69
N ALA A 67 6.58 1.99 27.58
CA ALA A 67 5.67 1.97 28.72
C ALA A 67 5.26 0.55 29.16
N ALA A 68 5.13 -0.39 28.22
CA ALA A 68 4.66 -1.74 28.50
C ALA A 68 5.78 -2.76 28.36
N ASP A 69 6.10 -3.15 27.12
CA ASP A 69 7.18 -4.07 26.78
C ASP A 69 7.35 -4.12 25.25
N LEU A 70 8.48 -4.66 24.78
CA LEU A 70 8.74 -4.87 23.36
C LEU A 70 7.68 -5.78 22.71
N LEU A 71 7.28 -6.88 23.37
CA LEU A 71 6.31 -7.81 22.78
C LEU A 71 4.95 -7.14 22.55
N THR A 72 4.44 -6.45 23.58
CA THR A 72 3.18 -5.71 23.51
C THR A 72 3.23 -4.61 22.47
N GLY A 73 4.34 -3.86 22.42
CA GLY A 73 4.55 -2.82 21.42
C GLY A 73 4.51 -3.35 19.99
N VAL A 74 5.17 -4.48 19.71
CA VAL A 74 5.13 -5.11 18.37
C VAL A 74 3.72 -5.55 17.99
N LEU A 75 2.97 -6.19 18.89
CA LEU A 75 1.60 -6.61 18.61
C LEU A 75 0.68 -5.42 18.30
N VAL A 76 0.80 -4.34 19.09
CA VAL A 76 0.05 -3.10 18.87
C VAL A 76 0.45 -2.45 17.54
N GLY A 77 1.75 -2.34 17.26
CA GLY A 77 2.25 -1.76 16.01
C GLY A 77 1.77 -2.50 14.77
N ILE A 78 1.76 -3.85 14.80
CA ILE A 78 1.21 -4.68 13.72
C ILE A 78 -0.29 -4.41 13.57
N GLY A 79 -1.05 -4.38 14.68
CA GLY A 79 -2.49 -4.11 14.64
C GLY A 79 -2.82 -2.74 14.04
N LEU A 80 -2.10 -1.69 14.45
CA LEU A 80 -2.28 -0.33 13.92
C LEU A 80 -1.89 -0.25 12.43
N SER A 81 -0.78 -0.89 12.03
CA SER A 81 -0.36 -0.94 10.63
C SER A 81 -1.39 -1.64 9.75
N MET A 82 -1.99 -2.72 10.27
CA MET A 82 -3.06 -3.43 9.56
C MET A 82 -4.30 -2.54 9.40
N LEU A 83 -4.67 -1.81 10.45
CA LEU A 83 -5.79 -0.87 10.44
C LEU A 83 -5.55 0.28 9.43
N GLU A 84 -4.33 0.80 9.34
CA GLU A 84 -3.94 1.81 8.35
C GLU A 84 -4.03 1.29 6.91
N LEU A 85 -3.77 0.00 6.71
CA LEU A 85 -3.85 -0.64 5.39
C LEU A 85 -5.29 -0.81 4.90
N VAL A 86 -6.27 -0.92 5.79
CA VAL A 86 -7.69 -1.11 5.44
C VAL A 86 -8.23 -0.03 4.47
N PRO A 87 -8.10 1.28 4.75
CA PRO A 87 -8.56 2.31 3.81
C PRO A 87 -7.76 2.32 2.50
N HIS A 88 -6.46 2.03 2.53
CA HIS A 88 -5.65 1.91 1.31
C HIS A 88 -6.10 0.73 0.44
N ALA A 89 -6.40 -0.42 1.06
CA ALA A 89 -6.92 -1.61 0.39
C ALA A 89 -8.32 -1.37 -0.22
N ARG A 90 -9.14 -0.49 0.37
CA ARG A 90 -10.42 -0.08 -0.24
C ARG A 90 -10.22 0.70 -1.54
N GLY A 91 -9.12 1.44 -1.68
CA GLY A 91 -8.75 2.14 -2.92
C GLY A 91 -8.28 1.24 -4.06
N LEU A 92 -7.96 -0.04 -3.78
CA LEU A 92 -7.66 -1.06 -4.80
C LEU A 92 -8.91 -1.73 -5.38
N LYS A 93 -10.10 -1.47 -4.82
CA LYS A 93 -11.33 -2.08 -5.35
C LYS A 93 -11.82 -1.32 -6.57
N LEU A 94 -12.04 -2.05 -7.67
CA LEU A 94 -12.73 -1.52 -8.85
C LEU A 94 -14.13 -1.06 -8.46
N LYS A 95 -14.36 0.25 -8.54
CA LYS A 95 -15.67 0.87 -8.38
C LYS A 95 -16.24 1.09 -9.77
N VAL A 96 -17.37 0.44 -10.01
CA VAL A 96 -18.14 0.55 -11.24
C VAL A 96 -19.35 1.41 -10.93
N SER A 97 -19.55 2.46 -11.72
CA SER A 97 -20.78 3.24 -11.70
C SER A 97 -21.43 3.13 -13.07
N GLU A 98 -22.57 2.46 -13.11
CA GLU A 98 -23.41 2.32 -14.31
C GLU A 98 -24.47 3.43 -14.26
N GLY A 99 -24.62 4.17 -15.36
CA GLY A 99 -25.62 5.22 -15.52
C GLY A 99 -26.22 5.17 -16.91
N ALA A 100 -27.49 5.51 -17.04
CA ALA A 100 -28.11 5.78 -18.33
C ALA A 100 -27.97 7.28 -18.62
N GLU A 101 -27.20 7.63 -19.66
CA GLU A 101 -27.07 9.01 -20.12
C GLU A 101 -27.87 9.15 -21.43
N GLY A 102 -29.17 9.43 -21.30
CA GLY A 102 -30.09 9.52 -22.43
C GLY A 102 -30.31 8.17 -23.12
N ALA A 103 -29.95 8.08 -24.41
CA ALA A 103 -30.04 6.85 -25.21
C ALA A 103 -28.77 5.98 -25.15
N GLN A 104 -27.78 6.35 -24.33
CA GLN A 104 -26.49 5.65 -24.22
C GLN A 104 -26.33 5.03 -22.82
N HIS A 105 -25.72 3.86 -22.77
CA HIS A 105 -25.35 3.20 -21.53
C HIS A 105 -23.92 3.62 -21.14
N ALA A 106 -23.78 4.35 -20.03
CA ALA A 106 -22.50 4.86 -19.57
C ALA A 106 -21.97 3.98 -18.41
N ILE A 107 -20.77 3.45 -18.58
CA ILE A 107 -20.05 2.66 -17.58
C ILE A 107 -18.81 3.44 -17.18
N ASN A 108 -18.74 3.87 -15.93
CA ASN A 108 -17.58 4.55 -15.38
C ASN A 108 -16.78 3.61 -14.46
N LEU A 109 -15.51 3.39 -14.80
CA LEU A 109 -14.58 2.56 -14.06
C LEU A 109 -13.59 3.44 -13.29
N SER A 110 -13.54 3.26 -11.97
CA SER A 110 -12.62 3.98 -11.08
C SER A 110 -11.92 3.05 -10.09
N GLY A 111 -10.69 3.41 -9.68
CA GLY A 111 -9.87 2.62 -8.75
C GLY A 111 -8.75 1.85 -9.45
N ALA A 112 -8.60 0.55 -9.14
CA ALA A 112 -7.59 -0.31 -9.74
C ALA A 112 -8.23 -1.52 -10.46
N ALA A 113 -7.91 -1.67 -11.74
CA ALA A 113 -8.26 -2.84 -12.53
C ALA A 113 -7.09 -3.83 -12.47
N THR A 114 -7.14 -4.74 -11.51
CA THR A 114 -6.13 -5.78 -11.30
C THR A 114 -6.75 -7.15 -11.54
N PHE A 115 -5.94 -8.20 -11.62
CA PHE A 115 -6.42 -9.58 -11.75
C PHE A 115 -7.51 -9.95 -10.72
N VAL A 116 -7.45 -9.39 -9.50
CA VAL A 116 -8.46 -9.62 -8.44
C VAL A 116 -9.83 -9.02 -8.79
N SER A 117 -9.87 -7.92 -9.55
CA SER A 117 -11.12 -7.29 -10.00
C SER A 117 -11.58 -7.74 -11.39
N LEU A 118 -10.85 -8.66 -12.02
CA LEU A 118 -11.13 -9.16 -13.37
C LEU A 118 -12.51 -9.84 -13.52
N PRO A 119 -12.97 -10.72 -12.61
CA PRO A 119 -14.31 -11.30 -12.72
C PRO A 119 -15.40 -10.24 -12.68
N LYS A 120 -15.27 -9.27 -11.77
CA LYS A 120 -16.22 -8.16 -11.63
C LYS A 120 -16.23 -7.25 -12.87
N LEU A 121 -15.07 -7.01 -13.46
CA LEU A 121 -14.95 -6.26 -14.71
C LEU A 121 -15.62 -6.99 -15.87
N SER A 122 -15.41 -8.31 -16.00
CA SER A 122 -16.05 -9.14 -17.04
C SER A 122 -17.57 -9.10 -16.91
N ASP A 123 -18.10 -9.34 -15.70
CA ASP A 123 -19.55 -9.32 -15.45
C ASP A 123 -20.18 -7.98 -15.81
N THR A 124 -19.53 -6.86 -15.46
CA THR A 124 -20.03 -5.52 -15.80
C THR A 124 -20.05 -5.28 -17.31
N LEU A 125 -19.00 -5.68 -18.02
CA LEU A 125 -18.93 -5.53 -19.48
C LEU A 125 -19.98 -6.39 -20.19
N GLU A 126 -20.23 -7.60 -19.70
CA GLU A 126 -21.25 -8.51 -20.23
C GLU A 126 -22.69 -8.06 -19.90
N ARG A 127 -22.89 -7.40 -18.76
CA ARG A 127 -24.21 -6.89 -18.35
C ARG A 127 -24.69 -5.69 -19.19
N ALA A 128 -23.79 -5.05 -19.95
CA ALA A 128 -24.13 -3.96 -20.83
C ALA A 128 -25.12 -4.44 -21.93
N PRO A 129 -26.25 -3.73 -22.19
CA PRO A 129 -27.22 -4.12 -23.20
C PRO A 129 -26.61 -4.16 -24.60
N ALA A 130 -26.95 -5.16 -25.42
CA ALA A 130 -26.58 -5.23 -26.83
C ALA A 130 -27.48 -4.31 -27.68
N GLY A 131 -26.94 -3.65 -28.71
CA GLY A 131 -27.70 -2.77 -29.60
C GLY A 131 -27.87 -1.32 -29.12
N THR A 132 -27.33 -0.96 -27.94
CA THR A 132 -27.33 0.41 -27.42
C THR A 132 -25.91 0.99 -27.48
N PRO A 133 -25.71 2.26 -27.88
CA PRO A 133 -24.43 2.94 -27.73
C PRO A 133 -23.90 2.83 -26.30
N VAL A 134 -22.71 2.25 -26.11
CA VAL A 134 -22.07 2.13 -24.80
C VAL A 134 -20.88 3.08 -24.71
N ARG A 135 -20.84 3.86 -23.63
CA ARG A 135 -19.75 4.76 -23.30
C ARG A 135 -18.98 4.20 -22.11
N LEU A 136 -17.71 3.82 -22.32
CA LEU A 136 -16.83 3.35 -21.26
C LEU A 136 -15.85 4.45 -20.86
N ASP A 137 -16.00 4.98 -19.64
CA ASP A 137 -15.07 5.93 -19.06
C ASP A 137 -14.05 5.19 -18.17
N VAL A 138 -12.79 5.24 -18.58
CA VAL A 138 -11.64 4.66 -17.86
C VAL A 138 -10.75 5.72 -17.21
N SER A 139 -11.14 7.00 -17.28
CA SER A 139 -10.37 8.14 -16.73
C SER A 139 -10.11 8.00 -15.22
N GLY A 140 -10.99 7.31 -14.50
CA GLY A 140 -10.90 7.09 -13.05
C GLY A 140 -9.96 5.96 -12.62
N LEU A 141 -9.37 5.22 -13.55
CA LEU A 141 -8.47 4.11 -13.25
C LEU A 141 -7.05 4.62 -12.92
N ARG A 142 -6.55 4.32 -11.72
CA ARG A 142 -5.15 4.61 -11.31
C ARG A 142 -4.17 3.59 -11.87
N THR A 143 -4.59 2.32 -11.95
CA THR A 143 -3.75 1.21 -12.38
C THR A 143 -4.59 0.20 -13.14
N VAL A 144 -4.06 -0.30 -14.27
CA VAL A 144 -4.67 -1.34 -15.09
C VAL A 144 -3.61 -2.40 -15.39
N ASP A 145 -3.92 -3.65 -15.08
CA ASP A 145 -3.06 -4.80 -15.38
C ASP A 145 -3.27 -5.30 -16.82
N HIS A 146 -2.31 -6.06 -17.34
CA HIS A 146 -2.31 -6.52 -18.73
C HIS A 146 -3.56 -7.35 -19.05
N THR A 147 -3.94 -8.28 -18.18
CA THR A 147 -5.11 -9.14 -18.38
C THR A 147 -6.42 -8.35 -18.40
N CYS A 148 -6.57 -7.32 -17.56
CA CYS A 148 -7.73 -6.43 -17.60
C CYS A 148 -7.77 -5.61 -18.90
N SER A 149 -6.61 -5.18 -19.40
CA SER A 149 -6.51 -4.44 -20.66
C SER A 149 -6.89 -5.30 -21.88
N GLU A 150 -6.49 -6.58 -21.90
CA GLU A 150 -6.89 -7.53 -22.95
C GLU A 150 -8.40 -7.80 -22.90
N LEU A 151 -8.97 -8.04 -21.72
CA LEU A 151 -10.40 -8.26 -21.56
C LEU A 151 -11.23 -7.08 -22.11
N ILE A 152 -10.82 -5.85 -21.81
CA ILE A 152 -11.48 -4.64 -22.33
C ILE A 152 -11.36 -4.59 -23.86
N LYS A 153 -10.16 -4.79 -24.42
CA LYS A 153 -9.95 -4.79 -25.88
C LYS A 153 -10.80 -5.83 -26.59
N ASP A 154 -10.81 -7.06 -26.09
CA ASP A 154 -11.58 -8.16 -26.67
C ASP A 154 -13.07 -7.86 -26.65
N TRP A 155 -13.57 -7.27 -25.57
CA TRP A 155 -14.96 -6.84 -25.49
C TRP A 155 -15.29 -5.74 -26.49
N PHE A 156 -14.41 -4.74 -26.67
CA PHE A 156 -14.56 -3.70 -27.68
C PHE A 156 -14.58 -4.26 -29.11
N GLN A 157 -13.69 -5.20 -29.42
CA GLN A 157 -13.62 -5.84 -30.73
C GLN A 157 -14.90 -6.64 -31.02
N ARG A 158 -15.40 -7.41 -30.05
CA ARG A 158 -16.67 -8.14 -30.17
C ARG A 158 -17.86 -7.20 -30.42
N ARG A 159 -17.94 -6.08 -29.70
CA ARG A 159 -18.99 -5.07 -29.87
C ARG A 159 -18.94 -4.39 -31.22
N ARG A 160 -17.74 -3.99 -31.69
CA ARG A 160 -17.57 -3.43 -33.04
C ARG A 160 -17.97 -4.42 -34.13
N ALA A 161 -17.59 -5.68 -33.98
CA ALA A 161 -17.97 -6.74 -34.93
C ALA A 161 -19.49 -6.96 -34.97
N ALA A 162 -20.19 -6.75 -33.85
CA ALA A 162 -21.65 -6.79 -33.77
C ALA A 162 -22.35 -5.53 -34.32
N GLY A 163 -21.61 -4.48 -34.68
CA GLY A 163 -22.17 -3.23 -35.20
C GLY A 163 -22.56 -2.20 -34.13
N ASP A 164 -22.25 -2.45 -32.86
CA ASP A 164 -22.56 -1.52 -31.76
C ASP A 164 -21.58 -0.33 -31.77
N SER A 165 -22.10 0.89 -31.61
CA SER A 165 -21.28 2.09 -31.44
C SER A 165 -20.74 2.15 -30.01
N VAL A 166 -19.42 2.06 -29.85
CA VAL A 166 -18.76 2.12 -28.53
C VAL A 166 -17.80 3.30 -28.46
N GLU A 167 -17.94 4.13 -27.44
CA GLU A 167 -17.06 5.28 -27.16
C GLU A 167 -16.20 5.00 -25.92
N LEU A 168 -14.87 5.18 -26.03
CA LEU A 168 -13.94 5.10 -24.90
C LEU A 168 -13.49 6.52 -24.52
N LEU A 169 -13.80 6.94 -23.29
CA LEU A 169 -13.36 8.21 -22.72
C LEU A 169 -12.27 7.93 -21.67
N GLY A 170 -11.19 8.72 -21.70
CA GLY A 170 -10.19 8.69 -20.61
C GLY A 170 -8.85 8.03 -20.89
N GLY A 171 -8.16 8.41 -21.97
CA GLY A 171 -6.77 8.02 -22.20
C GLY A 171 -5.76 9.06 -21.74
N ARG A 172 -5.62 9.33 -20.43
CA ARG A 172 -4.52 10.21 -19.97
C ARG A 172 -3.20 9.45 -19.95
N GLY A 173 -2.46 9.56 -21.07
CA GLY A 173 -0.99 9.52 -21.12
C GLY A 173 -0.27 8.18 -21.16
N LYS A 174 -0.92 7.03 -20.91
CA LYS A 174 -0.28 5.69 -21.06
C LYS A 174 -1.08 4.65 -21.85
N THR A 175 -2.33 4.94 -22.21
CA THR A 175 -3.20 4.06 -23.02
C THR A 175 -3.39 4.52 -24.47
N ALA A 176 -2.77 5.64 -24.86
CA ALA A 176 -2.77 6.12 -26.24
C ALA A 176 -2.08 5.16 -27.24
N ALA A 177 -1.33 4.17 -26.74
CA ALA A 177 -0.69 3.14 -27.57
C ALA A 177 -1.63 1.97 -27.95
N LEU A 178 -2.90 1.99 -27.53
CA LEU A 178 -3.87 0.93 -27.82
C LEU A 178 -4.86 1.28 -28.94
N ALA A 179 -4.72 2.47 -29.53
CA ALA A 179 -5.50 2.92 -30.68
C ALA A 179 -4.78 2.74 -32.02
N HIS A 180 -3.66 2.00 -32.03
CA HIS A 180 -2.97 1.56 -33.25
C HIS A 180 -2.91 0.04 -33.31
#